data_AF-A0A317MB09-F1
#
_entry.id   AF-A0A317MB09-F1
#
_cell.length_a   1.000
_cell.length_b   1.000
_cell.length_c   1.000
_cell.angle_alpha   90.00
_cell.angle_beta   90.00
_cell.angle_gamma   90.00
#
_symmetry.space_group_name_H-M   'P 1'
#
loop_
_entity.id
_entity.type
_entity.pdbx_description
1 polymer ?
#
loop_
_entity_poly.entity_id
_entity_poly.type
_entity_poly.pdbx_seq_one_letter_code
_entity_poly.pdbx_strand_id
1 'polypeptide(L)'
;MSLMGYYETNSPLQLASEGIQVQKAISLPIRYGCLSSKHGDTCGIILSNHSTTLPGQAYIAPIRYTIKNAKILENHAFALSAVGLSYEREFSLNRSWGTVGLLINPNIDTKDKRSADVIRNRWAKIYESYQTFDYTQYRIEKDEVPVIDENGFIQIPWTDEMNEFDFILVPAFMPNPQRILSAREIAEQMAAKDYRLYFDKNREHNVQTFQDENILDILNGTETKM
;
A
#
# COMPACT_ATOMS: atom_id res chain seq x y z
N MET A 1 -17.89 17.39 -2.65
CA MET A 1 -16.98 16.57 -1.83
C MET A 1 -16.49 15.45 -2.73
N SER A 2 -15.19 15.40 -3.04
CA SER A 2 -14.59 14.43 -3.96
C SER A 2 -13.57 13.63 -3.16
N LEU A 3 -13.70 12.32 -3.14
CA LEU A 3 -13.01 11.42 -2.22
C LEU A 3 -12.36 10.32 -3.05
N MET A 4 -11.11 9.93 -2.73
CA MET A 4 -10.22 9.22 -3.66
C MET A 4 -9.46 8.08 -2.96
N GLY A 5 -9.04 7.03 -3.69
CA GLY A 5 -8.55 5.78 -3.09
C GLY A 5 -7.58 5.04 -4.00
N TYR A 6 -6.53 4.48 -3.40
CA TYR A 6 -5.43 3.80 -4.09
C TYR A 6 -5.84 2.43 -4.67
N TYR A 7 -5.09 1.93 -5.66
CA TYR A 7 -5.15 0.55 -6.16
C TYR A 7 -3.74 -0.05 -6.28
N GLU A 8 -3.54 -1.27 -5.77
CA GLU A 8 -2.42 -2.13 -6.17
C GLU A 8 -2.96 -3.44 -6.73
N THR A 9 -2.65 -3.71 -8.00
CA THR A 9 -2.45 -5.06 -8.52
C THR A 9 -1.38 -5.08 -9.58
N ASN A 10 -0.71 -6.24 -9.61
CA ASN A 10 0.01 -6.83 -10.74
C ASN A 10 -0.33 -6.20 -12.09
N SER A 11 0.57 -5.33 -12.56
CA SER A 11 0.52 -4.68 -13.87
C SER A 11 -0.58 -3.61 -14.01
N PRO A 12 -0.21 -2.36 -14.31
CA PRO A 12 -1.12 -1.27 -14.71
C PRO A 12 -2.01 -1.55 -15.94
N LEU A 13 -1.92 -2.76 -16.51
CA LEU A 13 -2.66 -3.22 -17.67
C LEU A 13 -4.15 -3.48 -17.41
N GLN A 14 -4.59 -3.74 -16.16
CA GLN A 14 -6.03 -3.84 -15.87
C GLN A 14 -6.72 -2.47 -15.71
N LEU A 15 -5.97 -1.40 -15.48
CA LEU A 15 -6.49 -0.03 -15.45
C LEU A 15 -6.61 0.58 -16.87
N ALA A 16 -5.96 -0.02 -17.87
CA ALA A 16 -5.97 0.48 -19.24
C ALA A 16 -7.31 0.25 -19.98
N SER A 17 -8.16 -0.67 -19.51
CA SER A 17 -9.47 -0.93 -20.15
C SER A 17 -10.58 0.02 -19.74
N GLU A 18 -10.37 0.86 -18.72
CA GLU A 18 -11.34 1.87 -18.31
C GLU A 18 -10.66 3.23 -18.11
N GLY A 19 -10.32 3.92 -19.20
CA GLY A 19 -10.08 5.37 -19.24
C GLY A 19 -9.07 5.93 -18.24
N ILE A 20 -7.83 6.14 -18.69
CA ILE A 20 -6.74 6.77 -17.92
C ILE A 20 -7.24 8.05 -17.22
N GLN A 21 -7.42 7.97 -15.90
CA GLN A 21 -7.49 9.16 -15.04
C GLN A 21 -6.07 9.61 -14.72
N VAL A 22 -5.89 10.92 -14.57
CA VAL A 22 -4.65 11.52 -14.09
C VAL A 22 -4.33 10.92 -12.71
N GLN A 23 -3.29 10.10 -12.65
CA GLN A 23 -2.73 9.61 -11.39
C GLN A 23 -1.88 10.71 -10.77
N LYS A 24 -2.02 10.94 -9.47
CA LYS A 24 -1.20 11.94 -8.77
C LYS A 24 0.01 11.27 -8.17
N ALA A 25 1.19 11.68 -8.63
CA ALA A 25 2.46 11.22 -8.08
C ALA A 25 2.59 11.71 -6.63
N ILE A 26 2.98 10.83 -5.72
CA ILE A 26 3.18 11.12 -4.30
C ILE A 26 4.45 10.47 -3.76
N SER A 27 5.02 11.09 -2.72
CA SER A 27 6.14 10.51 -1.99
C SER A 27 5.62 9.75 -0.77
N LEU A 28 6.01 8.49 -0.60
CA LEU A 28 5.58 7.63 0.51
C LEU A 28 6.76 6.87 1.13
N PRO A 29 6.72 6.52 2.43
CA PRO A 29 7.73 5.67 3.03
C PRO A 29 7.48 4.21 2.64
N ILE A 30 7.94 3.85 1.43
CA ILE A 30 7.77 2.52 0.84
C ILE A 30 9.10 1.82 0.60
N ARG A 31 9.08 0.49 0.70
CA ARG A 31 10.26 -0.35 0.46
C ARG A 31 9.87 -1.76 0.05
N TYR A 32 10.84 -2.56 -0.37
CA TYR A 32 10.64 -3.99 -0.58
C TYR A 32 10.62 -4.76 0.75
N GLY A 33 9.63 -5.63 0.96
CA GLY A 33 9.52 -6.34 2.24
C GLY A 33 8.49 -7.47 2.38
N CYS A 34 7.71 -7.80 1.33
CA CYS A 34 6.76 -8.91 1.39
C CYS A 34 7.11 -9.98 0.35
N LEU A 35 7.66 -11.12 0.78
CA LEU A 35 7.90 -12.30 -0.05
C LEU A 35 6.62 -13.14 -0.13
N SER A 36 6.08 -13.31 -1.33
CA SER A 36 4.84 -14.08 -1.56
C SER A 36 5.10 -15.49 -2.07
N SER A 37 4.96 -16.50 -1.21
CA SER A 37 5.16 -17.91 -1.57
C SER A 37 4.15 -18.47 -2.59
N LYS A 38 2.98 -17.85 -2.72
CA LYS A 38 1.93 -18.28 -3.67
C LYS A 38 2.11 -17.70 -5.08
N HIS A 39 2.90 -16.62 -5.20
CA HIS A 39 3.16 -15.95 -6.48
C HIS A 39 4.63 -16.03 -6.87
N GLY A 40 5.30 -17.15 -6.58
CA GLY A 40 6.70 -17.36 -6.99
C GLY A 40 7.74 -16.64 -6.12
N ASP A 41 7.44 -16.38 -4.84
CA ASP A 41 8.32 -15.69 -3.87
C ASP A 41 8.67 -14.25 -4.28
N THR A 42 7.69 -13.56 -4.85
CA THR A 42 7.82 -12.17 -5.29
C THR A 42 7.97 -11.21 -4.12
N CYS A 43 8.98 -10.33 -4.19
CA CYS A 43 9.27 -9.35 -3.15
C CYS A 43 8.48 -8.05 -3.40
N GLY A 44 7.25 -7.99 -2.90
CA GLY A 44 6.36 -6.84 -3.03
C GLY A 44 6.83 -5.60 -2.26
N ILE A 45 6.32 -4.46 -2.69
CA ILE A 45 6.49 -3.16 -2.02
C ILE A 45 5.52 -3.10 -0.83
N ILE A 46 5.98 -2.55 0.28
CA ILE A 46 5.23 -2.35 1.51
C ILE A 46 5.41 -0.91 2.00
N LEU A 47 4.43 -0.41 2.76
CA LEU A 47 4.63 0.75 3.62
C LEU A 47 5.53 0.36 4.80
N SER A 48 6.34 1.31 5.28
CA SER A 48 7.13 1.11 6.50
C SER A 48 7.42 2.44 7.21
N ASN A 49 7.25 2.45 8.52
CA ASN A 49 7.66 3.53 9.41
C ASN A 49 9.08 3.35 9.98
N HIS A 50 9.85 2.38 9.48
CA HIS A 50 11.20 2.11 9.94
C HIS A 50 12.11 3.31 9.64
N SER A 51 13.01 3.66 10.56
CA SER A 51 13.85 4.87 10.44
C SER A 51 14.78 4.89 9.22
N THR A 52 15.10 3.71 8.67
CA THR A 52 15.91 3.55 7.45
C THR A 52 15.10 3.49 6.17
N THR A 53 13.76 3.50 6.26
CA THR A 53 12.89 3.59 5.09
C THR A 53 12.90 5.02 4.59
N LEU A 54 13.49 5.23 3.42
CA LEU A 54 13.45 6.52 2.74
C LEU A 54 12.20 6.64 1.87
N PRO A 55 11.78 7.87 1.53
CA PRO A 55 10.65 8.05 0.64
C PRO A 55 10.91 7.45 -0.75
N GLY A 56 9.92 6.74 -1.27
CA GLY A 56 9.82 6.28 -2.65
C GLY A 56 8.70 7.02 -3.40
N GLN A 57 8.53 6.67 -4.67
CA GLN A 57 7.52 7.23 -5.57
C GLN A 57 6.34 6.26 -5.69
N ALA A 58 5.13 6.78 -5.44
CA ALA A 58 3.87 6.07 -5.64
C ALA A 58 2.83 6.98 -6.32
N TYR A 59 1.62 6.48 -6.50
CA TYR A 59 0.52 7.19 -7.15
C TYR A 59 -0.78 7.08 -6.39
N ILE A 60 -1.57 8.15 -6.38
CA ILE A 60 -2.97 8.12 -5.96
C ILE A 60 -3.85 8.08 -7.19
N ALA A 61 -4.79 7.13 -7.20
CA ALA A 61 -5.85 7.06 -8.18
C ALA A 61 -7.13 7.73 -7.64
N PRO A 62 -7.67 8.74 -8.32
CA PRO A 62 -8.99 9.29 -8.00
C PRO A 62 -10.11 8.25 -8.06
N ILE A 63 -11.01 8.22 -7.07
CA ILE A 63 -12.30 7.54 -7.25
C ILE A 63 -13.20 8.50 -8.05
N ARG A 64 -13.78 7.98 -9.14
CA ARG A 64 -14.59 8.77 -10.10
C ARG A 64 -15.85 9.40 -9.50
N TYR A 65 -16.35 8.85 -8.41
CA TYR A 65 -17.64 9.22 -7.83
C TYR A 65 -17.48 9.74 -6.42
N THR A 66 -18.28 10.75 -6.07
CA THR A 66 -18.41 11.20 -4.69
C THR A 66 -18.88 10.07 -3.78
N ILE A 67 -18.09 9.77 -2.76
CA ILE A 67 -18.50 8.89 -1.67
C ILE A 67 -19.49 9.66 -0.78
N LYS A 68 -20.78 9.33 -0.91
CA LYS A 68 -21.86 10.05 -0.21
C LYS A 68 -22.12 9.55 1.21
N ASN A 69 -21.59 8.38 1.56
CA ASN A 69 -21.77 7.77 2.86
C ASN A 69 -20.72 6.67 3.08
N ALA A 70 -20.59 6.23 4.32
CA ALA A 70 -19.61 5.22 4.70
C ALA A 70 -19.85 3.83 4.06
N LYS A 71 -21.08 3.52 3.62
CA LYS A 71 -21.34 2.26 2.92
C LYS A 71 -20.71 2.23 1.53
N ILE A 72 -20.69 3.36 0.84
CA ILE A 72 -20.00 3.48 -0.45
C ILE A 72 -18.49 3.37 -0.25
N LEU A 73 -17.95 3.97 0.83
CA LEU A 73 -16.53 3.83 1.20
C LEU A 73 -16.15 2.36 1.39
N GLU A 74 -16.94 1.63 2.19
CA GLU A 74 -16.77 0.18 2.41
C GLU A 74 -16.72 -0.59 1.10
N ASN A 75 -17.66 -0.34 0.18
CA ASN A 75 -17.70 -1.06 -1.09
C ASN A 75 -16.44 -0.82 -1.94
N HIS A 76 -15.90 0.40 -1.92
CA HIS A 76 -14.63 0.68 -2.62
C HIS A 76 -13.45 -0.01 -1.91
N ALA A 77 -13.44 -0.04 -0.58
CA ALA A 77 -12.42 -0.75 0.18
C ALA A 77 -12.46 -2.27 -0.08
N PHE A 78 -13.65 -2.87 -0.16
CA PHE A 78 -13.81 -4.28 -0.53
C PHE A 78 -13.44 -4.56 -1.99
N ALA A 79 -13.73 -3.64 -2.91
CA ALA A 79 -13.30 -3.77 -4.29
C ALA A 79 -11.77 -3.71 -4.40
N LEU A 80 -11.15 -2.77 -3.68
CA LEU A 80 -9.69 -2.66 -3.58
C LEU A 80 -9.08 -3.93 -2.98
N SER A 81 -9.69 -4.45 -1.93
CA SER A 81 -9.28 -5.70 -1.31
C SER A 81 -9.38 -6.86 -2.33
N ALA A 82 -10.47 -6.98 -3.09
CA ALA A 82 -10.65 -8.05 -4.08
C ALA A 82 -9.71 -7.97 -5.30
N VAL A 83 -9.20 -6.77 -5.64
CA VAL A 83 -8.27 -6.60 -6.76
C VAL A 83 -6.92 -7.19 -6.38
N GLY A 84 -6.35 -6.88 -5.21
CA GLY A 84 -5.10 -7.52 -4.73
C GLY A 84 -5.28 -8.93 -4.19
N LEU A 85 -6.45 -9.24 -3.62
CA LEU A 85 -6.71 -10.45 -2.85
C LEU A 85 -7.60 -11.43 -3.63
N SER A 86 -7.09 -12.63 -3.94
CA SER A 86 -7.70 -13.64 -4.81
C SER A 86 -9.22 -13.89 -4.61
N TYR A 87 -9.83 -14.49 -5.65
CA TYR A 87 -11.21 -14.98 -5.90
C TYR A 87 -11.94 -15.75 -4.77
N GLU A 88 -11.67 -15.48 -3.50
CA GLU A 88 -12.42 -16.02 -2.38
C GLU A 88 -13.74 -15.26 -2.24
N ARG A 89 -14.81 -16.02 -1.99
CA ARG A 89 -16.21 -15.54 -1.95
C ARG A 89 -16.54 -14.66 -0.73
N GLU A 90 -15.56 -14.38 0.12
CA GLU A 90 -15.74 -13.61 1.34
C GLU A 90 -15.19 -12.19 1.18
N PHE A 91 -16.10 -11.21 1.25
CA PHE A 91 -15.77 -9.80 1.25
C PHE A 91 -15.10 -9.43 2.58
N SER A 92 -13.78 -9.52 2.65
CA SER A 92 -12.99 -9.08 3.80
C SER A 92 -11.98 -8.02 3.40
N LEU A 93 -11.81 -7.00 4.24
CA LEU A 93 -10.69 -6.07 4.14
C LEU A 93 -9.40 -6.71 4.67
N ASN A 94 -9.50 -7.57 5.69
CA ASN A 94 -8.39 -8.22 6.36
C ASN A 94 -8.16 -9.65 5.84
N ARG A 95 -6.93 -9.99 5.48
CA ARG A 95 -6.50 -11.34 5.07
C ARG A 95 -5.14 -11.69 5.65
N SER A 96 -4.78 -12.97 5.55
CA SER A 96 -3.56 -13.56 6.13
C SER A 96 -2.23 -13.02 5.60
N TRP A 97 -2.24 -12.07 4.66
CA TRP A 97 -1.04 -11.48 4.07
C TRP A 97 -1.14 -9.95 3.90
N GLY A 98 -2.30 -9.35 4.18
CA GLY A 98 -2.52 -7.92 3.97
C GLY A 98 -3.93 -7.46 4.31
N THR A 99 -4.10 -6.15 4.39
CA THR A 99 -5.38 -5.49 4.64
C THR A 99 -5.52 -4.20 3.84
N VAL A 100 -6.69 -3.55 3.90
CA VAL A 100 -6.92 -2.20 3.38
C VAL A 100 -7.21 -1.26 4.54
N GLY A 101 -6.31 -0.31 4.80
CA GLY A 101 -6.48 0.73 5.80
C GLY A 101 -7.00 2.07 5.24
N LEU A 102 -7.33 2.99 6.14
CA LEU A 102 -7.78 4.33 5.81
C LEU A 102 -6.79 5.37 6.34
N LEU A 103 -6.24 6.19 5.45
CA LEU A 103 -5.46 7.38 5.79
C LEU A 103 -6.38 8.60 5.72
N ILE A 104 -6.53 9.35 6.80
CA ILE A 104 -7.44 10.50 6.88
C ILE A 104 -6.66 11.80 6.79
N ASN A 105 -7.14 12.76 6.01
CA ASN A 105 -6.54 14.08 5.93
C ASN A 105 -6.58 14.75 7.32
N PRO A 106 -5.44 15.17 7.89
CA PRO A 106 -5.41 15.79 9.21
C PRO A 106 -6.23 17.09 9.28
N ASN A 107 -6.43 17.75 8.14
CA ASN A 107 -7.23 18.97 8.04
C ASN A 107 -8.73 18.71 7.81
N ILE A 108 -9.19 17.46 7.77
CA ILE A 108 -10.61 17.16 7.51
C ILE A 108 -11.53 17.75 8.58
N ASP A 109 -11.07 17.84 9.83
CA ASP A 109 -11.88 18.34 10.94
C ASP A 109 -12.17 19.84 10.83
N THR A 110 -11.29 20.60 10.19
CA THR A 110 -11.52 22.03 9.92
C THR A 110 -12.52 22.24 8.79
N LYS A 111 -12.62 21.27 7.86
CA LYS A 111 -13.53 21.31 6.71
C LYS A 111 -14.93 20.77 7.06
N ASP A 112 -14.99 19.58 7.65
CA ASP A 112 -16.23 18.87 7.99
C ASP A 112 -15.99 17.79 9.05
N LYS A 113 -15.81 18.22 10.30
CA LYS A 113 -15.63 17.33 11.46
C LYS A 113 -16.74 16.29 11.60
N ARG A 114 -18.01 16.68 11.38
CA ARG A 114 -19.15 15.77 11.59
C ARG A 114 -19.06 14.58 10.65
N SER A 115 -18.81 14.81 9.36
CA SER A 115 -18.65 13.73 8.40
C SER A 115 -17.40 12.90 8.67
N ALA A 116 -16.30 13.55 9.06
CA ALA A 116 -15.07 12.86 9.45
C ALA A 116 -15.28 11.89 10.63
N ASP A 117 -15.98 12.33 11.68
CA ASP A 117 -16.28 11.50 12.84
C ASP A 117 -17.20 10.31 12.49
N VAL A 118 -18.17 10.50 11.58
CA VAL A 118 -19.00 9.40 11.06
C VAL A 118 -18.15 8.35 10.33
N ILE A 119 -17.21 8.80 9.49
CA ILE A 119 -16.30 7.91 8.76
C ILE A 119 -15.40 7.14 9.73
N ARG A 120 -14.73 7.84 10.66
CA ARG A 120 -13.85 7.22 11.67
C ARG A 120 -14.58 6.17 12.48
N ASN A 121 -15.72 6.52 13.06
CA ASN A 121 -16.51 5.60 13.88
C ASN A 121 -17.00 4.39 13.11
N ARG A 122 -17.37 4.57 11.83
CA ARG A 122 -17.79 3.45 11.00
C ARG A 122 -16.62 2.55 10.61
N TRP A 123 -15.46 3.15 10.31
CA TRP A 123 -14.25 2.42 9.94
C TRP A 123 -13.72 1.57 11.10
N ALA A 124 -13.59 2.16 12.29
CA ALA A 124 -13.17 1.46 13.49
C ALA A 124 -14.07 0.24 13.79
N LYS A 125 -15.40 0.40 13.67
CA LYS A 125 -16.36 -0.70 13.84
C LYS A 125 -16.18 -1.86 12.85
N ILE A 126 -15.68 -1.60 11.64
CA ILE A 126 -15.36 -2.67 10.69
C ILE A 126 -14.18 -3.47 11.23
N TYR A 127 -13.15 -2.79 11.71
CA TYR A 127 -11.94 -3.42 12.23
C TYR A 127 -12.16 -4.13 13.57
N GLU A 128 -13.01 -3.58 14.45
CA GLU A 128 -13.47 -4.25 15.67
C GLU A 128 -14.14 -5.61 15.37
N SER A 129 -14.75 -5.77 14.18
CA SER A 129 -15.40 -7.03 13.79
C SER A 129 -14.42 -8.11 13.33
N TYR A 130 -13.16 -7.76 13.02
CA TYR A 130 -12.14 -8.71 12.58
C TYR A 130 -11.38 -9.32 13.76
N GLN A 131 -11.83 -10.49 14.21
CA GLN A 131 -11.19 -11.23 15.31
C GLN A 131 -9.73 -11.63 15.03
N THR A 132 -9.36 -11.73 13.76
CA THR A 132 -8.03 -12.17 13.30
C THR A 132 -7.11 -11.03 12.91
N PHE A 133 -7.56 -9.78 13.02
CA PHE A 133 -6.73 -8.63 12.68
C PHE A 133 -5.72 -8.36 13.79
N ASP A 134 -4.44 -8.48 13.47
CA ASP A 134 -3.33 -8.15 14.35
C ASP A 134 -2.48 -7.07 13.71
N TYR A 135 -2.79 -5.81 14.06
CA TYR A 135 -2.08 -4.64 13.55
C TYR A 135 -0.59 -4.69 13.84
N THR A 136 -0.15 -5.40 14.89
CA THR A 136 1.26 -5.49 15.28
C THR A 136 2.12 -6.29 14.29
N GLN A 137 1.50 -6.98 13.33
CA GLN A 137 2.19 -7.69 12.26
C GLN A 137 2.57 -6.78 11.08
N TYR A 138 2.03 -5.56 11.03
CA TYR A 138 2.28 -4.58 9.95
C TYR A 138 3.46 -3.67 10.28
N ARG A 139 4.56 -4.28 10.71
CA ARG A 139 5.86 -3.66 10.97
C ARG A 139 6.97 -4.65 10.63
N ILE A 140 8.12 -4.13 10.22
CA ILE A 140 9.29 -4.91 9.82
C ILE A 140 10.05 -5.37 11.05
N GLU A 141 10.19 -4.50 12.05
CA GLU A 141 10.91 -4.80 13.30
C GLU A 141 10.06 -4.45 14.52
N LYS A 142 10.39 -5.06 15.66
CA LYS A 142 9.59 -4.94 16.89
C LYS A 142 9.47 -3.51 17.41
N ASP A 143 10.49 -2.68 17.17
CA ASP A 143 10.54 -1.31 17.67
C ASP A 143 9.96 -0.29 16.66
N GLU A 144 9.57 -0.74 15.46
CA GLU A 144 8.87 0.08 14.48
C GLU A 144 7.39 0.22 14.85
N VAL A 145 6.87 1.44 14.72
CA VAL A 145 5.43 1.71 14.84
C VAL A 145 4.71 1.05 13.66
N PRO A 146 3.73 0.16 13.89
CA PRO A 146 2.94 -0.42 12.81
C PRO A 146 2.38 0.62 11.85
N VAL A 147 2.36 0.30 10.55
CA VAL A 147 1.83 1.22 9.52
C VAL A 147 0.31 1.33 9.53
N ILE A 148 -0.36 0.50 10.31
CA ILE A 148 -1.80 0.52 10.55
C ILE A 148 -2.05 0.30 12.04
N ASP A 149 -3.02 1.01 12.60
CA ASP A 149 -3.42 0.84 14.01
C ASP A 149 -4.51 -0.22 14.19
N GLU A 150 -4.90 -0.48 15.44
CA GLU A 150 -5.94 -1.45 15.80
C GLU A 150 -7.34 -1.13 15.22
N ASN A 151 -7.57 0.13 14.84
CA ASN A 151 -8.83 0.59 14.25
C ASN A 151 -8.78 0.63 12.72
N GLY A 152 -7.67 0.19 12.12
CA GLY A 152 -7.49 0.14 10.68
C GLY A 152 -7.12 1.48 10.04
N PHE A 153 -6.64 2.46 10.81
CA PHE A 153 -6.12 3.72 10.27
C PHE A 153 -4.64 3.61 9.95
N ILE A 154 -4.28 4.10 8.77
CA ILE A 154 -2.89 4.11 8.30
C ILE A 154 -2.10 5.18 9.03
N GLN A 155 -0.91 4.81 9.52
CA GLN A 155 -0.03 5.61 10.34
C GLN A 155 1.22 6.03 9.57
N ILE A 156 1.05 6.66 8.40
CA ILE A 156 2.15 7.24 7.61
C ILE A 156 2.00 8.76 7.52
N PRO A 157 3.10 9.51 7.26
CA PRO A 157 3.01 10.96 7.11
C PRO A 157 2.07 11.36 5.97
N TRP A 158 1.21 12.34 6.24
CA TRP A 158 0.42 13.01 5.22
C TRP A 158 1.30 14.03 4.49
N THR A 159 1.33 13.99 3.15
CA THR A 159 2.15 14.91 2.33
C THR A 159 1.30 15.96 1.61
N ASP A 160 1.93 17.02 1.12
CA ASP A 160 1.21 18.13 0.48
C ASP A 160 0.47 17.72 -0.79
N GLU A 161 1.00 16.74 -1.53
CA GLU A 161 0.35 16.18 -2.70
C GLU A 161 -0.99 15.52 -2.36
N MET A 162 -1.19 15.10 -1.10
CA MET A 162 -2.43 14.47 -0.65
C MET A 162 -3.53 15.48 -0.30
N ASN A 163 -3.22 16.78 -0.16
CA ASN A 163 -4.13 17.79 0.40
C ASN A 163 -5.45 17.99 -0.37
N GLU A 164 -5.53 17.52 -1.61
CA GLU A 164 -6.76 17.55 -2.43
C GLU A 164 -7.77 16.45 -2.06
N PHE A 165 -7.35 15.44 -1.29
CA PHE A 165 -8.18 14.33 -0.85
C PHE A 165 -8.58 14.52 0.62
N ASP A 166 -9.79 14.12 1.00
CA ASP A 166 -10.16 14.13 2.42
C ASP A 166 -9.75 12.83 3.14
N PHE A 167 -9.56 11.74 2.40
CA PHE A 167 -8.97 10.49 2.87
C PHE A 167 -8.44 9.68 1.68
N ILE A 168 -7.66 8.64 1.97
CA ILE A 168 -7.08 7.71 1.01
C ILE A 168 -7.28 6.29 1.56
N LEU A 169 -7.84 5.39 0.75
CA LEU A 169 -7.78 3.95 1.02
C LEU A 169 -6.40 3.44 0.62
N VAL A 170 -5.72 2.67 1.48
CA VAL A 170 -4.36 2.20 1.24
C VAL A 170 -4.23 0.72 1.57
N PRO A 171 -3.76 -0.13 0.64
CA PRO A 171 -3.39 -1.50 0.95
C PRO A 171 -2.15 -1.48 1.84
N ALA A 172 -2.20 -2.28 2.90
CA ALA A 172 -1.07 -2.54 3.77
C ALA A 172 -0.79 -4.03 3.73
N PHE A 173 0.44 -4.42 3.41
CA PHE A 173 0.85 -5.82 3.41
C PHE A 173 1.70 -6.12 4.63
N MET A 174 1.55 -7.34 5.14
CA MET A 174 2.39 -7.79 6.25
C MET A 174 3.79 -8.09 5.72
N PRO A 175 4.86 -7.53 6.32
CA PRO A 175 6.22 -7.86 5.95
C PRO A 175 6.48 -9.35 6.15
N ASN A 176 7.11 -9.96 5.16
CA ASN A 176 7.49 -11.37 5.20
C ASN A 176 8.82 -11.54 4.45
N PRO A 177 9.93 -11.84 5.13
CA PRO A 177 10.07 -11.99 6.58
C PRO A 177 9.86 -10.68 7.34
N GLN A 178 9.57 -10.75 8.64
CA GLN A 178 9.60 -9.59 9.55
C GLN A 178 11.05 -9.19 9.87
N ARG A 179 11.74 -8.66 8.86
CA ARG A 179 13.05 -8.01 8.96
C ARG A 179 13.33 -7.21 7.69
N ILE A 180 14.33 -6.35 7.76
CA ILE A 180 14.82 -5.63 6.59
C ILE A 180 15.46 -6.61 5.60
N LEU A 181 15.13 -6.45 4.32
CA LEU A 181 15.77 -7.11 3.20
C LEU A 181 16.83 -6.21 2.57
N SER A 182 18.01 -6.75 2.32
CA SER A 182 19.07 -6.06 1.57
C SER A 182 18.78 -6.04 0.07
N ALA A 183 19.37 -5.06 -0.64
CA ALA A 183 19.25 -4.99 -2.10
C ALA A 183 19.75 -6.27 -2.79
N ARG A 184 20.79 -6.91 -2.24
CA ARG A 184 21.32 -8.18 -2.74
C ARG A 184 20.32 -9.31 -2.58
N GLU A 185 19.74 -9.49 -1.39
CA GLU A 185 18.72 -10.51 -1.17
C GLU A 185 17.53 -10.31 -2.11
N ILE A 186 17.09 -9.07 -2.29
CA ILE A 186 15.99 -8.74 -3.20
C ILE A 186 16.39 -9.13 -4.64
N ALA A 187 17.55 -8.69 -5.13
CA ALA A 187 18.04 -8.97 -6.47
C ALA A 187 18.22 -10.49 -6.73
N GLU A 188 18.77 -11.23 -5.77
CA GLU A 188 18.93 -12.69 -5.84
C GLU A 188 17.58 -13.40 -5.96
N GLN A 189 16.57 -12.97 -5.19
CA GLN A 189 15.21 -13.49 -5.32
C GLN A 189 14.62 -13.14 -6.70
N MET A 190 14.88 -11.93 -7.22
CA MET A 190 14.40 -11.53 -8.54
C MET A 190 14.96 -12.42 -9.66
N ALA A 191 16.27 -12.68 -9.61
CA ALA A 191 16.99 -13.48 -10.60
C ALA A 191 16.59 -14.96 -10.55
N ALA A 192 16.36 -15.51 -9.36
CA ALA A 192 16.04 -16.92 -9.18
C ALA A 192 14.62 -17.31 -9.67
N LYS A 193 13.71 -16.34 -9.79
CA LYS A 193 12.25 -16.61 -9.91
C LYS A 193 11.55 -15.89 -11.07
N ASP A 194 12.29 -15.32 -12.02
CA ASP A 194 11.76 -14.52 -13.15
C ASP A 194 10.87 -13.35 -12.72
N TYR A 195 11.12 -12.82 -11.52
CA TYR A 195 10.35 -11.72 -10.93
C TYR A 195 10.79 -10.33 -11.43
N ARG A 196 11.91 -10.28 -12.16
CA ARG A 196 12.42 -9.06 -12.77
C ARG A 196 11.33 -8.31 -13.56
N LEU A 197 10.38 -9.02 -14.19
CA LEU A 197 9.26 -8.40 -14.90
C LEU A 197 8.39 -7.49 -14.02
N TYR A 198 8.10 -7.84 -12.77
CA TYR A 198 7.31 -6.97 -11.88
C TYR A 198 8.11 -5.74 -11.47
N PHE A 199 9.38 -5.91 -11.15
CA PHE A 199 10.29 -4.83 -10.82
C PHE A 199 10.41 -3.84 -11.99
N ASP A 200 10.70 -4.35 -13.18
CA ASP A 200 10.81 -3.55 -14.40
C ASP A 200 9.48 -2.85 -14.71
N LYS A 201 8.33 -3.54 -14.57
CA LYS A 201 7.01 -2.92 -14.73
C LYS A 201 6.76 -1.79 -13.74
N ASN A 202 7.08 -1.96 -12.46
CA ASN A 202 6.91 -0.89 -11.48
C ASN A 202 7.74 0.33 -11.87
N ARG A 203 8.99 0.13 -12.27
CA ARG A 203 9.88 1.20 -12.74
C ARG A 203 9.39 1.87 -14.02
N GLU A 204 8.90 1.10 -15.00
CA GLU A 204 8.28 1.64 -16.23
C GLU A 204 7.10 2.56 -15.92
N HIS A 205 6.40 2.31 -14.81
CA HIS A 205 5.30 3.13 -14.33
C HIS A 205 5.71 4.10 -13.22
N ASN A 206 7.01 4.31 -13.01
CA ASN A 206 7.58 5.20 -11.99
C ASN A 206 7.11 4.94 -10.55
N VAL A 207 6.72 3.70 -10.24
CA VAL A 207 6.56 3.24 -8.86
C VAL A 207 7.92 2.71 -8.41
N GLN A 208 8.57 3.43 -7.50
CA GLN A 208 9.98 3.21 -7.18
C GLN A 208 10.24 3.28 -5.69
N THR A 209 11.16 2.47 -5.19
CA THR A 209 11.68 2.56 -3.82
C THR A 209 13.09 3.16 -3.83
N PHE A 210 13.57 3.59 -2.67
CA PHE A 210 14.96 4.02 -2.52
C PHE A 210 15.99 2.90 -2.74
N GLN A 211 15.55 1.64 -2.84
CA GLN A 211 16.42 0.48 -3.03
C GLN A 211 16.65 0.17 -4.52
N ASP A 212 15.85 0.72 -5.42
CA ASP A 212 15.78 0.32 -6.84
C ASP A 212 17.14 0.42 -7.55
N GLU A 213 17.87 1.51 -7.36
CA GLU A 213 19.17 1.72 -8.03
C GLU A 213 20.21 0.69 -7.57
N ASN A 214 20.30 0.42 -6.27
CA ASN A 214 21.20 -0.61 -5.74
C ASN A 214 20.81 -2.02 -6.22
N ILE A 215 19.51 -2.30 -6.34
CA ILE A 215 19.01 -3.59 -6.87
C ILE A 215 19.43 -3.74 -8.34
N LEU A 216 19.30 -2.69 -9.15
CA LEU A 216 19.70 -2.69 -10.55
C LEU A 216 21.19 -2.91 -10.73
N ASP A 217 22.02 -2.25 -9.92
CA ASP A 217 23.47 -2.43 -10.00
C ASP A 217 23.87 -3.89 -9.77
N ILE A 218 23.20 -4.56 -8.84
CA ILE A 218 23.44 -5.99 -8.57
C ILE A 218 22.91 -6.84 -9.72
N LEU A 219 21.70 -6.58 -10.22
CA LEU A 219 21.11 -7.33 -11.35
C LEU A 219 21.89 -7.18 -12.65
N ASN A 220 22.55 -6.04 -12.86
CA ASN A 220 23.35 -5.76 -14.06
C ASN A 220 24.83 -6.15 -13.88
N GLY A 221 25.24 -6.59 -12.68
CA GLY A 221 26.64 -6.94 -12.37
C GLY A 221 27.59 -5.73 -12.30
N THR A 222 27.07 -4.53 -12.03
CA THR A 222 27.82 -3.27 -11.91
C THR A 222 28.13 -2.89 -10.46
N GLU A 223 27.73 -3.70 -9.48
CA GLU A 223 28.05 -3.49 -8.07
C GLU A 223 29.56 -3.39 -7.86
N THR A 224 30.02 -2.20 -7.48
CA THR A 224 31.43 -1.97 -7.14
C THR A 224 31.69 -2.59 -5.77
N LYS A 225 32.49 -3.66 -5.70
CA LYS A 225 32.92 -4.24 -4.42
C LYS A 225 33.67 -3.17 -3.63
N MET A 226 33.02 -2.62 -2.61
CA MET A 226 33.66 -1.83 -1.56
C MET A 226 34.29 -2.73 -0.51
#